data_AF-A0A832JXA9-F1
#
_entry.id   AF-A0A832JXA9-F1
#
_cell.length_a   1.000
_cell.length_b   1.000
_cell.length_c   1.000
_cell.angle_alpha   90.00
_cell.angle_beta   90.00
_cell.angle_gamma   90.00
#
_symmetry.space_group_name_H-M   'P 1'
#
loop_
_entity.id
_entity.type
_entity.pdbx_description
1 polymer ?
#
loop_
_entity_poly.entity_id
_entity_poly.type
_entity_poly.pdbx_seq_one_letter_code
_entity_poly.pdbx_strand_id
1 'polypeptide(L)'
;MTGDSEYCIAYSGVKACSPLEWREILSSKISNIAVSNNVCIGTKLSLYRLLLLKLLRLRVLKLNSRIVVWGIIAGRDFSKCREVILVNLNNSDWLELYSKKLPRLLALPLSEPLRVLVFTLIGISGIFVNLASALIIYTLLAKYGYIANPIASTTGFETSVLWNFILHEKITFRETGLEKRLRSVLVRLVKYHFASIGSWTAQVTMATLLPLLLKTPFWLAQLVGIILGFAVNFILGYIYTWSMHRVKRAW
;
A
#
# COMPACT_ATOMS: atom_id res chain seq x y z
N MET A 1 -25.58 -27.62 -0.47
CA MET A 1 -25.19 -28.91 0.15
C MET A 1 -24.08 -29.46 -0.72
N THR A 2 -22.84 -29.67 -0.30
CA THR A 2 -22.20 -30.13 0.96
C THR A 2 -20.82 -29.44 1.05
N GLY A 3 -20.46 -28.76 2.15
CA GLY A 3 -19.65 -29.33 3.22
C GLY A 3 -18.33 -28.54 3.32
N ASP A 4 -17.94 -28.11 4.52
CA ASP A 4 -16.56 -27.73 4.89
C ASP A 4 -15.98 -26.34 4.58
N SER A 5 -16.75 -25.24 4.63
CA SER A 5 -16.08 -23.92 4.64
C SER A 5 -16.74 -22.79 5.41
N GLU A 6 -17.50 -23.14 6.44
CA GLU A 6 -17.95 -22.20 7.45
C GLU A 6 -17.24 -22.51 8.76
N TYR A 7 -16.67 -21.48 9.36
CA TYR A 7 -16.09 -21.52 10.69
C TYR A 7 -17.16 -21.07 11.68
N CYS A 8 -17.42 -21.88 12.70
CA CYS A 8 -18.36 -21.52 13.75
C CYS A 8 -17.73 -21.66 15.13
N ILE A 9 -18.03 -20.71 16.01
CA ILE A 9 -17.60 -20.69 17.41
C ILE A 9 -18.81 -20.57 18.33
N ALA A 10 -18.73 -21.21 19.49
CA ALA A 10 -19.67 -20.99 20.58
C ALA A 10 -19.19 -19.80 21.42
N TYR A 11 -20.04 -18.80 21.61
CA TYR A 11 -19.74 -17.62 22.40
C TYR A 11 -20.98 -17.23 23.23
N SER A 12 -20.84 -17.15 24.55
CA SER A 12 -21.91 -16.82 25.49
C SER A 12 -23.22 -17.61 25.30
N GLY A 13 -23.10 -18.92 25.05
CA GLY A 13 -24.25 -19.81 24.84
C GLY A 13 -24.89 -19.75 23.45
N VAL A 14 -24.36 -18.91 22.54
CA VAL A 14 -24.87 -18.76 21.17
C VAL A 14 -23.80 -19.19 20.16
N LYS A 15 -24.24 -19.75 19.02
CA LYS A 15 -23.35 -20.15 17.92
C LYS A 15 -23.20 -18.99 16.93
N ALA A 16 -21.95 -18.56 16.71
CA ALA A 16 -21.60 -17.58 15.69
C ALA A 16 -20.85 -18.26 14.53
N CYS A 17 -21.22 -17.96 13.28
CA CYS A 17 -20.63 -18.56 12.08
C CYS A 17 -20.17 -17.51 11.07
N SER A 18 -19.06 -17.77 10.37
CA SER A 18 -18.54 -16.97 9.27
C SER A 18 -17.92 -17.86 8.19
N PRO A 19 -17.75 -17.37 6.94
CA PRO A 19 -16.90 -18.06 5.97
C PRO A 19 -15.46 -18.21 6.52
N LEU A 20 -14.77 -19.30 6.17
CA LEU A 20 -13.41 -19.60 6.66
C LEU A 20 -12.43 -18.41 6.54
N GLU A 21 -12.56 -17.60 5.50
CA GLU A 21 -11.69 -16.44 5.25
C GLU A 21 -11.80 -15.37 6.34
N TRP A 22 -12.94 -15.32 7.05
CA TRP A 22 -13.29 -14.35 8.08
C TRP A 22 -13.11 -14.88 9.51
N ARG A 23 -12.57 -16.09 9.68
CA ARG A 23 -12.48 -16.77 10.99
C ARG A 23 -11.75 -15.94 12.06
N GLU A 24 -10.62 -15.34 11.69
CA GLU A 24 -9.73 -14.62 12.61
C GLU A 24 -10.35 -13.27 12.99
N ILE A 25 -10.93 -12.56 12.01
CA ILE A 25 -11.74 -11.35 12.24
C ILE A 25 -12.91 -11.64 13.18
N LEU A 26 -13.64 -12.74 12.96
CA LEU A 26 -14.74 -13.15 13.83
C LEU A 26 -14.23 -13.39 15.25
N SER A 27 -13.17 -14.17 15.42
CA SER A 27 -12.61 -14.48 16.74
C SER A 27 -12.12 -13.22 17.48
N SER A 28 -11.57 -12.24 16.76
CA SER A 28 -11.04 -11.01 17.36
C SER A 28 -12.13 -10.01 17.76
N LYS A 29 -13.24 -9.95 17.03
CA LYS A 29 -14.27 -8.91 17.24
C LYS A 29 -15.46 -9.40 18.04
N ILE A 30 -15.74 -10.70 18.07
CA ILE A 30 -16.93 -11.24 18.72
C ILE A 30 -17.00 -10.93 20.22
N SER A 31 -15.85 -10.84 20.90
CA SER A 31 -15.81 -10.56 22.34
C SER A 31 -16.40 -9.21 22.73
N ASN A 32 -16.40 -8.25 21.79
CA ASN A 32 -16.85 -6.88 22.02
C ASN A 32 -18.29 -6.64 21.55
N ILE A 33 -19.00 -7.68 21.10
CA ILE A 33 -20.34 -7.58 20.54
C ILE A 33 -21.35 -8.06 21.59
N ALA A 34 -22.35 -7.24 21.89
CA ALA A 34 -23.46 -7.64 22.73
C ALA A 34 -24.23 -8.79 22.07
N VAL A 35 -24.35 -9.90 22.78
CA VAL A 35 -24.90 -11.14 22.23
C VAL A 35 -26.43 -11.10 22.32
N SER A 36 -27.08 -11.11 21.16
CA SER A 36 -28.53 -11.26 21.00
C SER A 36 -28.80 -12.34 19.96
N ASN A 37 -29.96 -13.01 20.08
CA ASN A 37 -30.37 -14.03 19.13
C ASN A 37 -30.81 -13.39 17.80
N ASN A 38 -30.37 -13.97 16.68
CA ASN A 38 -30.71 -13.60 15.30
C ASN A 38 -30.11 -12.27 14.82
N VAL A 39 -28.85 -12.02 15.20
CA VAL A 39 -28.10 -10.82 14.81
C VAL A 39 -27.05 -11.17 13.78
N CYS A 40 -26.90 -10.32 12.77
CA CYS A 40 -25.89 -10.48 11.73
C CYS A 40 -24.81 -9.42 11.88
N ILE A 41 -23.56 -9.84 11.69
CA ILE A 41 -22.39 -8.98 11.79
C ILE A 41 -21.98 -8.57 10.39
N GLY A 42 -21.99 -7.27 10.15
CA GLY A 42 -21.61 -6.70 8.88
C GLY A 42 -20.60 -5.58 9.03
N THR A 43 -19.97 -5.22 7.93
CA THR A 43 -19.17 -4.01 7.81
C THR A 43 -19.70 -3.17 6.65
N LYS A 44 -19.70 -1.85 6.86
CA LYS A 44 -19.94 -0.90 5.77
C LYS A 44 -18.65 -0.76 4.97
N LEU A 45 -18.72 -0.89 3.65
CA LEU A 45 -17.56 -0.86 2.77
C LEU A 45 -17.57 0.34 1.84
N SER A 46 -16.37 0.84 1.55
CA SER A 46 -16.14 1.71 0.41
C SER A 46 -16.24 0.92 -0.89
N LEU A 47 -16.52 1.62 -1.99
CA LEU A 47 -16.64 0.99 -3.32
C LEU A 47 -15.36 0.23 -3.71
N TYR A 48 -14.19 0.81 -3.41
CA TYR A 48 -12.89 0.18 -3.62
C TYR A 48 -12.76 -1.17 -2.90
N ARG A 49 -13.08 -1.24 -1.60
CA ARG A 49 -12.98 -2.49 -0.83
C ARG A 49 -13.96 -3.54 -1.34
N LEU A 50 -15.16 -3.12 -1.74
CA LEU A 50 -16.14 -4.02 -2.37
C LEU A 50 -15.61 -4.63 -3.67
N LEU A 51 -15.01 -3.81 -4.54
CA LEU A 51 -14.40 -4.26 -5.79
C LEU A 51 -13.23 -5.20 -5.51
N LEU A 52 -12.40 -4.90 -4.51
CA LEU A 52 -11.25 -5.72 -4.17
C LEU A 52 -11.66 -7.10 -3.64
N LEU A 53 -12.69 -7.18 -2.79
CA LEU A 53 -13.24 -8.44 -2.32
C LEU A 53 -13.77 -9.30 -3.48
N LYS A 54 -14.45 -8.68 -4.45
CA LYS A 54 -14.90 -9.36 -5.67
C LYS A 54 -13.73 -9.86 -6.52
N LEU A 55 -12.72 -9.02 -6.72
CA LEU A 55 -11.53 -9.35 -7.50
C LEU A 55 -10.77 -10.53 -6.88
N LEU A 56 -10.61 -10.53 -5.56
CA LEU A 56 -9.97 -11.61 -4.80
C LEU A 56 -10.87 -12.84 -4.59
N ARG A 57 -12.11 -12.82 -5.12
CA ARG A 57 -13.12 -13.87 -4.95
C ARG A 57 -13.34 -14.26 -3.48
N LEU A 58 -13.30 -13.28 -2.60
CA LEU A 58 -13.57 -13.48 -1.17
C LEU A 58 -15.08 -13.61 -0.96
N ARG A 59 -15.48 -14.62 -0.19
CA ARG A 59 -16.89 -14.90 0.08
C ARG A 59 -17.46 -13.86 1.01
N VAL A 60 -18.53 -13.22 0.54
CA VAL A 60 -19.25 -12.16 1.24
C VAL A 60 -20.72 -12.24 0.90
N LEU A 61 -21.57 -12.05 1.90
CA LEU A 61 -23.01 -12.01 1.70
C LEU A 61 -23.47 -10.57 1.71
N LYS A 62 -24.14 -10.19 0.64
CA LYS A 62 -24.50 -8.81 0.36
C LYS A 62 -25.93 -8.57 0.81
N LEU A 63 -26.12 -7.71 1.81
CA LEU A 63 -27.45 -7.30 2.25
C LEU A 63 -27.94 -6.07 1.46
N ASN A 64 -27.02 -5.15 1.14
CA ASN A 64 -27.30 -3.94 0.34
C ASN A 64 -26.05 -3.52 -0.47
N SER A 65 -26.12 -2.45 -1.26
CA SER A 65 -25.03 -2.00 -2.16
C SER A 65 -23.68 -1.77 -1.47
N ARG A 66 -23.65 -1.43 -0.17
CA ARG A 66 -22.43 -1.12 0.60
C ARG A 66 -22.26 -1.89 1.91
N ILE A 67 -23.18 -2.79 2.27
CA ILE A 67 -23.10 -3.56 3.52
C ILE A 67 -22.78 -5.01 3.16
N VAL A 68 -21.67 -5.48 3.69
CA VAL A 68 -21.23 -6.87 3.58
C VAL A 68 -21.39 -7.53 4.93
N VAL A 69 -22.18 -8.59 4.97
CA VAL A 69 -22.33 -9.48 6.11
C VAL A 69 -21.29 -10.57 6.00
N TRP A 70 -20.56 -10.77 7.08
CA TRP A 70 -19.47 -11.74 7.17
C TRP A 70 -19.57 -12.65 8.40
N GLY A 71 -20.51 -12.39 9.30
CA GLY A 71 -20.83 -13.30 10.41
C GLY A 71 -22.32 -13.31 10.76
N ILE A 72 -22.80 -14.40 11.35
CA ILE A 72 -24.15 -14.54 11.91
C ILE A 72 -24.07 -15.07 13.34
N ILE A 73 -24.90 -14.53 14.23
CA ILE A 73 -25.13 -14.99 15.61
C ILE A 73 -26.56 -15.55 15.69
N ALA A 74 -26.67 -16.85 15.96
CA ALA A 74 -27.90 -17.66 16.01
C ALA A 74 -28.61 -17.87 14.65
N GLY A 75 -28.25 -18.97 13.98
CA GLY A 75 -28.93 -19.51 12.80
C GLY A 75 -27.96 -19.79 11.65
N ARG A 76 -28.09 -20.95 10.97
CA ARG A 76 -27.32 -21.24 9.73
C ARG A 76 -27.84 -20.45 8.52
N ASP A 77 -28.93 -19.72 8.68
CA ASP A 77 -29.69 -19.15 7.57
C ASP A 77 -29.70 -17.62 7.63
N PHE A 78 -29.04 -17.01 6.65
CA PHE A 78 -28.91 -15.55 6.47
C PHE A 78 -30.28 -14.86 6.28
N SER A 79 -31.31 -15.59 5.86
CA SER A 79 -32.67 -15.04 5.67
C SER A 79 -33.35 -14.60 6.98
N LYS A 80 -32.84 -15.03 8.14
CA LYS A 80 -33.40 -14.70 9.47
C LYS A 80 -32.71 -13.53 10.17
N CYS A 81 -31.77 -12.83 9.53
CA CYS A 81 -31.15 -11.62 10.07
C CYS A 81 -32.22 -10.53 10.34
N ARG A 82 -32.59 -10.31 11.61
CA ARG A 82 -33.50 -9.19 11.97
C ARG A 82 -32.74 -7.90 12.20
N GLU A 83 -31.52 -7.99 12.73
CA GLU A 83 -30.69 -6.84 13.07
C GLU A 83 -29.27 -7.02 12.56
N VAL A 84 -28.64 -5.93 12.10
CA VAL A 84 -27.26 -5.93 11.60
C VAL A 84 -26.40 -5.03 12.46
N ILE A 85 -25.48 -5.64 13.20
CA ILE A 85 -24.45 -4.90 13.93
C ILE A 85 -23.33 -4.55 12.96
N LEU A 86 -23.10 -3.26 12.79
CA LEU A 86 -22.01 -2.73 11.97
C LEU A 86 -20.73 -2.66 12.78
N VAL A 87 -19.75 -3.46 12.38
CA VAL A 87 -18.40 -3.47 12.94
C VAL A 87 -17.45 -2.81 11.95
N ASN A 88 -16.71 -1.81 12.42
CA ASN A 88 -15.65 -1.18 11.63
C ASN A 88 -14.37 -2.03 11.68
N LEU A 89 -13.83 -2.33 10.50
CA LEU A 89 -12.61 -3.10 10.34
C LEU A 89 -11.39 -2.19 10.15
N ASN A 90 -10.36 -2.43 10.95
CA ASN A 90 -9.10 -1.68 10.93
C ASN A 90 -8.18 -2.18 9.80
N ASN A 91 -7.11 -1.44 9.49
CA ASN A 91 -6.17 -1.83 8.41
C ASN A 91 -5.50 -3.20 8.66
N SER A 92 -5.31 -3.59 9.94
CA SER A 92 -4.84 -4.93 10.32
C SER A 92 -5.80 -6.02 9.86
N ASP A 93 -7.09 -5.82 10.08
CA ASP A 93 -8.15 -6.78 9.76
C ASP A 93 -8.23 -6.97 8.23
N TRP A 94 -8.06 -5.87 7.48
CA TRP A 94 -7.99 -5.90 6.01
C TRP A 94 -6.74 -6.59 5.48
N LEU A 95 -5.58 -6.29 6.06
CA LEU A 95 -4.32 -6.93 5.69
C LEU A 95 -4.41 -8.46 5.85
N GLU A 96 -4.96 -8.90 6.98
CA GLU A 96 -5.13 -10.31 7.29
C GLU A 96 -6.05 -11.00 6.27
N LEU A 97 -7.20 -10.40 5.99
CA LEU A 97 -8.17 -10.91 5.02
C LEU A 97 -7.57 -11.01 3.60
N TYR A 98 -6.89 -9.95 3.14
CA TYR A 98 -6.25 -9.94 1.82
C TYR A 98 -5.08 -10.93 1.74
N SER A 99 -4.35 -11.12 2.85
CA SER A 99 -3.23 -12.06 2.90
C SER A 99 -3.62 -13.53 2.71
N LYS A 100 -4.91 -13.87 2.81
CA LYS A 100 -5.42 -15.23 2.52
C LYS A 100 -5.35 -15.59 1.03
N LYS A 101 -5.38 -14.59 0.14
CA LYS A 101 -5.39 -14.77 -1.32
C LYS A 101 -4.22 -14.13 -2.03
N LEU A 102 -3.54 -13.19 -1.37
CA LEU A 102 -2.49 -12.38 -1.96
C LEU A 102 -1.24 -12.41 -1.09
N PRO A 103 -0.02 -12.45 -1.66
CA PRO A 103 1.21 -12.29 -0.88
C PRO A 103 1.15 -11.02 -0.04
N ARG A 104 1.60 -11.08 1.22
CA ARG A 104 1.54 -9.92 2.15
C ARG A 104 2.19 -8.66 1.60
N LEU A 105 3.21 -8.82 0.76
CA LEU A 105 3.88 -7.72 0.05
C LEU A 105 2.88 -6.87 -0.76
N LEU A 106 1.94 -7.51 -1.45
CA LEU A 106 0.91 -6.84 -2.23
C LEU A 106 -0.34 -6.53 -1.39
N ALA A 107 -0.66 -7.34 -0.38
CA ALA A 107 -1.82 -7.11 0.48
C ALA A 107 -1.69 -5.83 1.33
N LEU A 108 -0.46 -5.48 1.71
CA LEU A 108 -0.19 -4.32 2.57
C LEU A 108 -0.58 -2.97 1.95
N PRO A 109 -0.09 -2.58 0.77
CA PRO A 109 -0.51 -1.31 0.15
C PRO A 109 -2.02 -1.26 -0.10
N LEU A 110 -2.65 -2.39 -0.43
CA LEU A 110 -4.10 -2.49 -0.64
C LEU A 110 -4.90 -2.31 0.67
N SER A 111 -4.32 -2.68 1.81
CA SER A 111 -4.95 -2.49 3.13
C SER A 111 -4.89 -1.03 3.62
N GLU A 112 -3.93 -0.23 3.14
CA GLU A 112 -3.67 1.15 3.60
C GLU A 112 -3.79 2.18 2.45
N PRO A 113 -4.97 2.33 1.80
CA PRO A 113 -5.12 3.13 0.58
C PRO A 113 -4.79 4.61 0.77
N LEU A 114 -5.11 5.20 1.92
CA LEU A 114 -4.76 6.59 2.22
C LEU A 114 -3.23 6.78 2.32
N ARG A 115 -2.52 5.82 2.89
CA ARG A 115 -1.05 5.89 2.99
C ARG A 115 -0.41 5.76 1.62
N VAL A 116 -0.93 4.87 0.78
CA VAL A 116 -0.51 4.75 -0.63
C VAL A 116 -0.76 6.06 -1.37
N LEU A 117 -1.92 6.69 -1.20
CA LEU A 117 -2.23 7.96 -1.84
C LEU A 117 -1.25 9.07 -1.41
N VAL A 118 -1.01 9.22 -0.11
CA VAL A 118 -0.03 10.18 0.42
C VAL A 118 1.38 9.89 -0.09
N PHE A 119 1.77 8.61 -0.16
CA PHE A 119 3.06 8.20 -0.73
C PHE A 119 3.18 8.65 -2.19
N THR A 120 2.14 8.39 -3.00
CA THR A 120 2.13 8.76 -4.42
C THR A 120 2.14 10.28 -4.61
N LEU A 121 1.40 11.05 -3.81
CA LEU A 121 1.38 12.52 -3.88
C LEU A 121 2.75 13.13 -3.55
N ILE A 122 3.41 12.62 -2.51
CA ILE A 122 4.79 13.02 -2.18
C ILE A 122 5.73 12.64 -3.33
N GLY A 123 5.59 11.44 -3.88
CA GLY A 123 6.34 10.98 -5.05
C GLY A 123 6.20 11.92 -6.25
N ILE A 124 4.98 12.36 -6.54
CA ILE A 124 4.69 13.34 -7.60
C ILE A 124 5.38 14.67 -7.31
N SER A 125 5.37 15.15 -6.06
CA SER A 125 6.12 16.36 -5.69
C SER A 125 7.63 16.23 -5.95
N GLY A 126 8.17 15.03 -5.72
CA GLY A 126 9.56 14.71 -6.03
C GLY A 126 9.90 14.78 -7.52
N ILE A 127 8.94 14.52 -8.43
CA ILE A 127 9.15 14.67 -9.89
C ILE A 127 9.50 16.12 -10.22
N PHE A 128 8.79 17.08 -9.65
CA PHE A 128 9.06 18.51 -9.88
C PHE A 128 10.42 18.92 -9.33
N VAL A 129 10.77 18.47 -8.13
CA VAL A 129 12.09 18.73 -7.51
C VAL A 129 13.20 18.12 -8.37
N ASN A 130 13.01 16.89 -8.85
CA ASN A 130 13.95 16.19 -9.73
C ASN A 130 14.20 16.98 -11.02
N LEU A 131 13.13 17.31 -11.75
CA LEU A 131 13.23 18.02 -13.02
C LEU A 131 13.84 19.40 -12.85
N ALA A 132 13.44 20.16 -11.82
CA ALA A 132 13.98 21.49 -11.57
C ALA A 132 15.49 21.45 -11.30
N SER A 133 15.93 20.57 -10.39
CA SER A 133 17.36 20.44 -10.07
C SER A 133 18.18 19.89 -11.24
N ALA A 134 17.67 18.88 -11.95
CA ALA A 134 18.31 18.35 -13.15
C ALA A 134 18.45 19.43 -14.24
N LEU A 135 17.42 20.22 -14.48
CA LEU A 135 17.46 21.29 -15.48
C LEU A 135 18.46 22.39 -15.13
N ILE A 136 18.52 22.81 -13.85
CA ILE A 136 19.49 23.80 -13.39
C ILE A 136 20.91 23.30 -13.62
N ILE A 137 21.21 22.05 -13.26
CA ILE A 137 22.54 21.47 -13.45
C ILE A 137 22.86 21.27 -14.92
N TYR A 138 21.88 20.83 -15.72
CA TYR A 138 22.04 20.67 -17.15
C TYR A 138 22.38 22.00 -17.84
N THR A 139 21.70 23.10 -17.50
CA THR A 139 21.97 24.41 -18.10
C THR A 139 23.35 24.95 -17.69
N LEU A 140 23.75 24.76 -16.43
CA LEU A 140 25.09 25.12 -15.96
C LEU A 140 26.19 24.32 -16.65
N LEU A 141 25.92 23.05 -16.97
CA LEU A 141 26.87 22.13 -17.59
C LEU A 141 26.75 22.04 -19.12
N ALA A 142 25.87 22.81 -19.76
CA ALA A 142 25.56 22.67 -21.18
C ALA A 142 26.80 22.75 -22.11
N LYS A 143 27.86 23.46 -21.66
CA LYS A 143 29.12 23.60 -22.39
C LYS A 143 29.99 22.33 -22.38
N TYR A 144 29.74 21.38 -21.48
CA TYR A 144 30.50 20.15 -21.32
C TYR A 144 29.93 18.97 -22.12
N GLY A 145 28.98 19.23 -23.03
CA GLY A 145 28.46 18.25 -23.98
C GLY A 145 27.79 17.05 -23.30
N TYR A 146 28.08 15.84 -23.78
CA TYR A 146 27.37 14.61 -23.39
C TYR A 146 27.53 14.21 -21.92
N ILE A 147 28.55 14.72 -21.21
CA ILE A 147 28.77 14.46 -19.78
C ILE A 147 27.73 15.20 -18.92
N ALA A 148 27.11 16.26 -19.44
CA ALA A 148 26.11 17.05 -18.71
C ALA A 148 24.87 16.24 -18.34
N ASN A 149 24.38 15.36 -19.23
CA ASN A 149 23.15 14.59 -19.02
C ASN A 149 23.20 13.65 -17.80
N PRO A 150 24.18 12.73 -17.68
CA PRO A 150 24.21 11.80 -16.55
C PRO A 150 24.45 12.51 -15.21
N ILE A 151 25.25 13.59 -15.19
CA ILE A 151 25.48 14.39 -13.97
C ILE A 151 24.19 15.10 -13.57
N ALA A 152 23.55 15.82 -14.51
CA ALA A 152 22.29 16.50 -14.26
C ALA A 152 21.18 15.54 -13.79
N SER A 153 21.04 14.39 -14.46
CA SER A 153 20.08 13.35 -14.10
C SER A 153 20.34 12.80 -12.69
N THR A 154 21.60 12.54 -12.35
CA THR A 154 21.99 12.04 -11.01
C THR A 154 21.75 13.09 -9.93
N THR A 155 22.08 14.36 -10.16
CA THR A 155 21.77 15.43 -9.19
C THR A 155 20.26 15.61 -8.99
N GLY A 156 19.49 15.51 -10.08
CA GLY A 156 18.03 15.51 -10.03
C GLY A 156 17.48 14.37 -9.18
N PHE A 157 18.00 13.18 -9.41
CA PHE A 157 17.66 11.98 -8.67
C PHE A 157 17.94 12.13 -7.18
N GLU A 158 19.18 12.44 -6.79
CA GLU A 158 19.60 12.55 -5.39
C GLU A 158 18.77 13.60 -4.63
N THR A 159 18.57 14.77 -5.25
CA THR A 159 17.75 15.85 -4.65
C THR A 159 16.32 15.37 -4.40
N SER A 160 15.72 14.66 -5.36
CA SER A 160 14.36 14.14 -5.23
C SER A 160 14.23 12.96 -4.26
N VAL A 161 15.26 12.12 -4.15
CA VAL A 161 15.30 11.00 -3.20
C VAL A 161 15.35 11.53 -1.77
N LEU A 162 16.21 12.51 -1.50
CA LEU A 162 16.27 13.15 -0.19
C LEU A 162 14.95 13.86 0.14
N TRP A 163 14.39 14.60 -0.81
CA TRP A 163 13.07 15.25 -0.66
C TRP A 163 11.97 14.24 -0.28
N ASN A 164 11.84 13.17 -1.06
CA ASN A 164 10.84 12.13 -0.83
C ASN A 164 11.07 11.43 0.50
N PHE A 165 12.32 11.07 0.83
CA PHE A 165 12.66 10.43 2.10
C PHE A 165 12.21 11.27 3.30
N ILE A 166 12.55 12.57 3.29
CA ILE A 166 12.20 13.49 4.38
C ILE A 166 10.69 13.58 4.55
N LEU A 167 9.94 13.70 3.44
CA LEU A 167 8.48 13.78 3.49
C LEU A 167 7.83 12.45 3.89
N HIS A 168 8.36 11.31 3.44
CA HIS A 168 7.86 10.00 3.85
C HIS A 168 8.08 9.75 5.34
N GLU A 169 9.24 10.11 5.89
CA GLU A 169 9.51 10.03 7.34
C GLU A 169 8.59 10.94 8.15
N LYS A 170 8.37 12.17 7.69
CA LYS A 170 7.59 13.18 8.44
C LYS A 170 6.08 13.05 8.29
N ILE A 171 5.60 12.54 7.15
CA ILE A 171 4.18 12.53 6.79
C ILE A 171 3.68 11.10 6.63
N THR A 172 4.16 10.36 5.61
CA THR A 172 3.59 9.06 5.22
C THR A 172 3.67 8.01 6.31
N PHE A 173 4.80 7.93 7.00
CA PHE A 173 5.09 6.91 8.00
C PHE A 173 5.16 7.47 9.43
N ARG A 174 4.76 8.72 9.64
CA ARG A 174 4.76 9.40 10.95
C ARG A 174 4.10 8.57 12.06
N GLU A 175 3.01 7.88 11.72
CA GLU A 175 2.13 7.17 12.65
C GLU A 175 2.44 5.67 12.78
N THR A 176 3.49 5.18 12.11
CA THR A 176 3.86 3.75 12.16
C THR A 176 4.66 3.34 13.41
N GLY A 177 4.90 4.26 14.34
CA GLY A 177 5.66 3.99 15.56
C GLY A 177 7.13 3.65 15.29
N LEU A 178 7.67 4.07 14.15
CA LEU A 178 9.08 3.85 13.80
C LEU A 178 9.99 4.61 14.75
N GLU A 179 11.13 3.99 15.09
CA GLU A 179 12.14 4.63 15.92
C GLU A 179 12.71 5.87 15.22
N LYS A 180 12.64 7.00 15.92
CA LYS A 180 13.08 8.32 15.43
C LYS A 180 14.50 8.68 15.82
N ARG A 181 15.25 7.77 16.45
CA ARG A 181 16.68 7.98 16.74
C ARG A 181 17.43 8.16 15.42
N LEU A 182 18.42 9.06 15.42
CA LEU A 182 19.21 9.41 14.23
C LEU A 182 19.74 8.16 13.51
N ARG A 183 20.30 7.21 14.25
CA ARG A 183 20.80 5.94 13.70
C ARG A 183 19.74 5.17 12.91
N SER A 184 18.53 5.08 13.42
CA SER A 184 17.43 4.33 12.78
C SER A 184 16.89 5.05 11.54
N VAL A 185 16.89 6.38 11.56
CA VAL A 185 16.57 7.22 10.38
C VAL A 185 17.64 7.02 9.29
N LEU A 186 18.93 7.08 9.64
CA LEU A 186 20.02 6.88 8.69
C LEU A 186 20.01 5.48 8.07
N VAL A 187 19.71 4.44 8.85
CA VAL A 187 19.54 3.08 8.31
C VAL A 187 18.39 3.02 7.29
N ARG A 188 17.27 3.72 7.55
CA ARG A 188 16.17 3.81 6.58
C ARG A 188 16.57 4.63 5.35
N LEU A 189 17.35 5.69 5.51
CA LEU A 189 17.87 6.48 4.39
C LEU A 189 18.72 5.60 3.46
N VAL A 190 19.65 4.83 4.01
CA VAL A 190 20.49 3.90 3.24
C VAL A 190 19.63 2.84 2.54
N LYS A 191 18.67 2.24 3.26
CA LYS A 191 17.71 1.29 2.64
C LYS A 191 16.92 1.90 1.50
N TYR A 192 16.51 3.17 1.64
CA TYR A 192 15.78 3.87 0.60
C TYR A 192 16.65 4.09 -0.64
N HIS A 193 17.91 4.49 -0.49
CA HIS A 193 18.84 4.59 -1.62
C HIS A 193 19.01 3.24 -2.33
N PHE A 194 19.22 2.14 -1.59
CA PHE A 194 19.28 0.81 -2.18
C PHE A 194 18.00 0.42 -2.93
N ALA A 195 16.83 0.74 -2.37
CA ALA A 195 15.54 0.51 -3.02
C ALA A 195 15.36 1.36 -4.29
N SER A 196 16.03 2.52 -4.38
CA SER A 196 15.92 3.45 -5.50
C SER A 196 16.98 3.26 -6.60
N ILE A 197 17.93 2.32 -6.46
CA ILE A 197 18.98 2.07 -7.48
C ILE A 197 18.36 1.78 -8.86
N GLY A 198 17.33 0.92 -8.92
CA GLY A 198 16.66 0.63 -10.19
C GLY A 198 16.03 1.88 -10.84
N SER A 199 15.54 2.80 -10.01
CA SER A 199 14.95 4.07 -10.45
C SER A 199 16.00 5.06 -10.94
N TRP A 200 17.17 5.08 -10.31
CA TRP A 200 18.32 5.87 -10.76
C TRP A 200 18.82 5.36 -12.10
N THR A 201 19.02 4.04 -12.25
CA THR A 201 19.47 3.43 -13.49
C THR A 201 18.50 3.73 -14.64
N ALA A 202 17.19 3.59 -14.42
CA ALA A 202 16.19 3.94 -15.43
C ALA A 202 16.26 5.42 -15.84
N GLN A 203 16.41 6.33 -14.87
CA GLN A 203 16.50 7.77 -15.12
C GLN A 203 17.74 8.14 -15.93
N VAL A 204 18.92 7.79 -15.45
CA VAL A 204 20.19 8.13 -16.12
C VAL A 204 20.24 7.53 -17.52
N THR A 205 19.78 6.29 -17.68
CA THR A 205 19.76 5.61 -18.97
C THR A 205 18.86 6.34 -19.96
N MET A 206 17.61 6.65 -19.59
CA MET A 206 16.68 7.32 -20.50
C MET A 206 17.12 8.75 -20.81
N ALA A 207 17.57 9.51 -19.80
CA ALA A 207 18.07 10.87 -19.94
C ALA A 207 19.33 10.98 -20.82
N THR A 208 20.08 9.88 -20.96
CA THR A 208 21.27 9.83 -21.81
C THR A 208 20.93 9.29 -23.21
N LEU A 209 20.24 8.16 -23.30
CA LEU A 209 20.02 7.47 -24.58
C LEU A 209 18.96 8.13 -25.46
N LEU A 210 17.86 8.64 -24.91
CA LEU A 210 16.80 9.22 -25.75
C LEU A 210 17.26 10.50 -26.47
N PRO A 211 17.98 11.45 -25.82
CA PRO A 211 18.52 12.60 -26.54
C PRO A 211 19.55 12.21 -27.61
N LEU A 212 20.33 11.15 -27.38
CA LEU A 212 21.31 10.64 -28.34
C LEU A 212 20.66 9.98 -29.56
N LEU A 213 19.68 9.09 -29.34
CA LEU A 213 19.09 8.25 -30.39
C LEU A 213 17.96 8.97 -31.14
N LEU A 214 17.13 9.72 -30.42
CA LEU A 214 15.87 10.30 -30.93
C LEU A 214 15.89 11.83 -30.98
N LYS A 215 17.01 12.47 -30.60
CA LYS A 215 17.15 13.93 -30.51
C LYS A 215 16.06 14.60 -29.65
N THR A 216 15.52 13.86 -28.68
CA THR A 216 14.53 14.39 -27.74
C THR A 216 15.16 15.40 -26.78
N PRO A 217 14.43 16.42 -26.32
CA PRO A 217 14.95 17.33 -25.31
C PRO A 217 15.21 16.60 -23.97
N PHE A 218 16.28 16.97 -23.28
CA PHE A 218 16.74 16.33 -22.04
C PHE A 218 15.63 16.18 -20.99
N TRP A 219 14.82 17.22 -20.77
CA TRP A 219 13.77 17.19 -19.75
C TRP A 219 12.69 16.12 -20.03
N LEU A 220 12.37 15.87 -21.30
CA LEU A 220 11.37 14.88 -21.69
C LEU A 220 11.94 13.47 -21.48
N ALA A 221 13.20 13.27 -21.87
CA ALA A 221 13.91 12.02 -21.63
C ALA A 221 14.04 11.71 -20.12
N GLN A 222 14.37 12.73 -19.32
CA GLN A 222 14.42 12.64 -17.86
C GLN A 222 13.05 12.27 -17.28
N LEU A 223 11.97 12.91 -17.75
CA LEU A 223 10.61 12.61 -17.29
C LEU A 223 10.21 11.15 -17.59
N VAL A 224 10.50 10.63 -18.78
CA VAL A 224 10.26 9.21 -19.12
C VAL A 224 11.03 8.30 -18.16
N GLY A 225 12.30 8.60 -17.92
CA GLY A 225 13.13 7.87 -16.95
C GLY A 225 12.54 7.88 -15.54
N ILE A 226 12.04 9.04 -15.07
CA ILE A 226 11.40 9.18 -13.76
C ILE A 226 10.15 8.29 -13.69
N ILE A 227 9.27 8.34 -14.69
CA ILE A 227 8.02 7.56 -14.71
C ILE A 227 8.33 6.05 -14.63
N LEU A 228 9.29 5.58 -15.42
CA LEU A 228 9.71 4.17 -15.40
C LEU A 228 10.33 3.78 -14.05
N GLY A 229 11.19 4.64 -13.51
CA GLY A 229 11.83 4.41 -12.22
C GLY A 229 10.86 4.47 -11.04
N PHE A 230 9.80 5.28 -11.13
CA PHE A 230 8.86 5.51 -10.04
C PHE A 230 8.12 4.25 -9.61
N ALA A 231 7.71 3.39 -10.56
CA ALA A 231 7.02 2.14 -10.26
C ALA A 231 7.88 1.20 -9.40
N VAL A 232 9.16 1.07 -9.75
CA VAL A 232 10.14 0.26 -9.00
C VAL A 232 10.37 0.86 -7.61
N ASN A 233 10.52 2.19 -7.53
CA ASN A 233 10.74 2.88 -6.25
C ASN A 233 9.53 2.77 -5.33
N PHE A 234 8.32 2.80 -5.88
CA PHE A 234 7.10 2.68 -5.10
C PHE A 234 7.04 1.32 -4.40
N ILE A 235 7.22 0.23 -5.14
CA ILE A 235 7.12 -1.13 -4.59
C ILE A 235 8.23 -1.37 -3.57
N LEU A 236 9.48 -1.11 -3.96
CA LEU A 236 10.63 -1.36 -3.09
C LEU A 236 10.65 -0.39 -1.91
N GLY A 237 10.53 0.91 -2.14
CA GLY A 237 10.52 1.91 -1.09
C GLY A 237 9.42 1.66 -0.06
N TYR A 238 8.16 1.56 -0.48
CA TYR A 238 7.03 1.37 0.44
C TYR A 238 7.16 0.10 1.29
N ILE A 239 7.60 -1.00 0.67
CA ILE A 239 7.66 -2.31 1.32
C ILE A 239 8.97 -2.51 2.08
N TYR A 240 10.11 -2.41 1.40
CA TYR A 240 11.43 -2.72 1.94
C TYR A 240 11.89 -1.72 3.00
N THR A 241 11.72 -0.42 2.75
CA THR A 241 12.27 0.62 3.64
C THR A 241 11.43 0.79 4.91
N TRP A 242 10.10 0.91 4.77
CA TRP A 242 9.22 1.30 5.88
C TRP A 242 8.31 0.19 6.41
N SER A 243 8.12 -0.90 5.67
CA SER A 243 7.08 -1.88 6.03
C SER A 243 7.58 -3.30 6.29
N MET A 244 8.85 -3.60 6.02
CA MET A 244 9.39 -4.96 6.12
C MET A 244 9.26 -5.55 7.53
N HIS A 245 9.34 -4.72 8.58
CA HIS A 245 9.13 -5.17 9.96
C HIS A 245 7.69 -5.62 10.23
N ARG A 246 6.70 -5.13 9.47
CA ARG A 246 5.28 -5.51 9.58
C ARG A 246 5.00 -6.80 8.81
N VAL A 247 5.75 -7.03 7.74
CA VAL A 247 5.69 -8.29 6.98
C VAL A 247 6.31 -9.44 7.80
N LYS A 248 7.44 -9.20 8.49
CA LYS A 248 8.19 -10.23 9.24
C LYS A 248 7.56 -10.67 10.57
N ARG A 249 6.74 -9.83 11.23
CA ARG A 249 6.25 -10.05 12.62
C ARG A 249 5.22 -11.19 12.78
N ALA A 250 5.11 -12.10 11.82
CA ALA A 250 4.11 -13.17 11.80
C ALA A 250 4.69 -14.53 11.35
N TRP A 251 6.01 -14.67 11.45
CA TRP A 251 6.73 -15.92 11.37
C TRP A 251 7.32 -16.21 12.75
#